data_AF-A0A6P0NAC1-F1
#
_entry.id   AF-A0A6P0NAC1-F1
#
_cell.length_a   1.000
_cell.length_b   1.000
_cell.length_c   1.000
_cell.angle_alpha   90.00
_cell.angle_beta   90.00
_cell.angle_gamma   90.00
#
_symmetry.space_group_name_H-M   'P 1'
#
loop_
_entity.id
_entity.type
_entity.pdbx_description
1 polymer ?
#
loop_
_entity_poly.entity_id
_entity_poly.type
_entity_poly.pdbx_seq_one_letter_code
_entity_poly.pdbx_strand_id
1 'polypeptide(L)'
;MFEQQPQALQQKVKLLALESMQQDNPSQWFEVLYAEANGDSAQIPWARLTPHPYLQDWLDRNTPQGSGRSALVVGCGLGDDAEALAHQGFQV
;
A
#
# COMPACT_ATOMS: atom_id res chain seq x y z
N MET A 1 -7.12 16.40 0.02
CA MET A 1 -8.11 16.11 -1.04
C MET A 1 -8.54 14.67 -0.82
N PHE A 2 -9.80 14.40 -0.48
CA PHE A 2 -10.31 13.03 -0.40
C PHE A 2 -10.64 12.60 -1.82
N GLU A 3 -9.84 11.69 -2.38
CA GLU A 3 -10.07 11.16 -3.72
C GLU A 3 -11.31 10.26 -3.72
N GLN A 4 -12.19 10.47 -4.70
CA GLN A 4 -13.34 9.59 -4.90
C GLN A 4 -12.88 8.38 -5.70
N GLN A 5 -12.78 7.24 -5.01
CA GLN A 5 -12.56 5.95 -5.68
C GLN A 5 -13.80 5.56 -6.49
N PRO A 6 -13.65 4.77 -7.58
CA PRO A 6 -14.79 4.18 -8.26
C PRO A 6 -15.65 3.39 -7.27
N GLN A 7 -16.93 3.73 -7.15
CA GLN A 7 -17.85 3.07 -6.21
C GLN A 7 -17.84 1.54 -6.36
N ALA A 8 -17.70 1.06 -7.59
CA ALA A 8 -17.60 -0.37 -7.91
C ALA A 8 -16.39 -1.04 -7.24
N LEU A 9 -15.22 -0.39 -7.23
CA LEU A 9 -14.01 -0.94 -6.63
C LEU A 9 -14.12 -0.98 -5.10
N GLN A 10 -14.66 0.09 -4.50
CA GLN A 10 -14.92 0.13 -3.07
C GLN A 10 -15.90 -0.98 -2.64
N GLN A 11 -16.94 -1.23 -3.45
CA GLN A 11 -17.93 -2.25 -3.18
C GLN A 11 -17.36 -3.67 -3.33
N LYS A 12 -16.52 -3.90 -4.35
CA LYS A 12 -15.78 -5.16 -4.51
C LYS A 12 -14.94 -5.49 -3.27
N VAL A 13 -14.13 -4.54 -2.78
CA VAL A 13 -13.29 -4.74 -1.59
C VAL A 13 -14.13 -5.05 -0.35
N LYS A 14 -15.26 -4.36 -0.16
CA LYS A 14 -16.17 -4.65 0.96
C LYS A 14 -16.73 -6.08 0.90
N LEU A 15 -17.12 -6.55 -0.28
CA LEU A 15 -17.64 -7.91 -0.46
C LEU A 15 -16.57 -8.96 -0.15
N LEU A 16 -15.37 -8.82 -0.72
CA LEU A 16 -14.27 -9.75 -0.47
C LEU A 16 -13.90 -9.82 1.02
N ALA A 17 -13.87 -8.67 1.70
CA ALA A 17 -13.61 -8.61 3.13
C ALA A 17 -14.70 -9.32 3.95
N LEU A 18 -15.98 -9.12 3.63
CA LEU A 18 -17.10 -9.81 4.30
C LEU A 18 -17.04 -11.32 4.10
N GLU A 19 -16.76 -11.79 2.87
CA GLU A 19 -16.62 -13.21 2.56
C GLU A 19 -15.46 -13.84 3.34
N SER A 20 -14.32 -13.16 3.42
CA SER A 20 -13.15 -13.62 4.17
C SER A 20 -13.40 -13.70 5.67
N MET A 21 -14.18 -12.75 6.23
CA MET A 21 -14.61 -12.82 7.63
C MET A 21 -15.53 -14.00 7.91
N GLN A 22 -16.42 -14.36 6.97
CA GLN A 22 -17.30 -15.53 7.10
C GLN A 22 -16.54 -16.87 7.05
N GLN A 23 -15.33 -16.86 6.50
CA GLN A 23 -14.47 -18.03 6.37
C GLN A 23 -13.42 -18.13 7.50
N ASP A 24 -13.54 -17.35 8.57
CA ASP A 24 -12.57 -17.25 9.68
C ASP A 24 -11.13 -16.94 9.22
N ASN A 25 -10.97 -16.31 8.06
CA ASN A 25 -9.67 -15.89 7.51
C ASN A 25 -9.74 -14.43 7.05
N PRO A 26 -9.78 -13.47 7.99
CA PRO A 26 -10.13 -12.07 7.72
C PRO A 26 -9.14 -11.31 6.82
N SER A 27 -7.94 -11.86 6.58
CA SER A 27 -6.93 -11.25 5.69
C SER A 27 -6.88 -11.89 4.30
N GLN A 28 -7.55 -13.02 4.05
CA GLN A 28 -7.43 -13.74 2.79
C GLN A 28 -7.80 -12.92 1.56
N TRP A 29 -8.75 -11.98 1.71
CA TRP A 29 -9.19 -11.14 0.61
C TRP A 29 -8.10 -10.26 0.01
N PHE A 30 -7.02 -9.94 0.74
CA PHE A 30 -5.88 -9.21 0.16
C PHE A 30 -5.24 -10.02 -0.97
N GLU A 31 -4.99 -11.31 -0.74
CA GLU A 31 -4.40 -12.21 -1.73
C GLU A 31 -5.28 -12.31 -2.99
N VAL A 32 -6.60 -12.45 -2.80
CA VAL A 32 -7.55 -12.49 -3.92
C VAL A 32 -7.52 -11.18 -4.70
N LEU A 33 -7.54 -10.03 -4.01
CA LEU A 33 -7.50 -8.72 -4.64
C LEU A 33 -6.22 -8.51 -5.46
N TYR A 34 -5.06 -8.84 -4.89
CA TYR A 34 -3.76 -8.70 -5.58
C TYR A 34 -3.64 -9.67 -6.77
N ALA A 35 -4.11 -10.91 -6.63
CA ALA A 35 -4.10 -11.88 -7.73
C ALA A 35 -5.01 -11.44 -8.88
N GLU A 36 -6.23 -11.00 -8.58
CA GLU A 36 -7.19 -10.54 -9.60
C GLU A 36 -6.78 -9.23 -10.27
N ALA A 37 -6.02 -8.38 -9.58
CA ALA A 37 -5.46 -7.17 -10.17
C ALA A 37 -4.55 -7.50 -11.36
N ASN A 38 -3.89 -8.67 -11.37
CA ASN A 38 -3.06 -9.15 -12.49
C ASN A 38 -2.07 -8.08 -13.00
N GLY A 39 -1.44 -7.35 -12.07
CA GLY A 39 -0.51 -6.26 -12.38
C GLY A 39 -1.14 -4.89 -12.67
N ASP A 40 -2.47 -4.80 -12.79
CA ASP A 40 -3.18 -3.52 -12.91
C ASP A 40 -3.38 -2.87 -11.52
N SER A 41 -2.53 -1.91 -11.19
CA SER A 41 -2.61 -1.17 -9.93
C SER A 41 -3.90 -0.38 -9.78
N ALA A 42 -4.61 -0.05 -10.87
CA ALA A 42 -5.89 0.66 -10.79
C ALA A 42 -7.00 -0.20 -10.15
N GLN A 43 -6.81 -1.51 -10.06
CA GLN A 43 -7.70 -2.44 -9.33
C GLN A 43 -7.43 -2.48 -7.83
N ILE A 44 -6.40 -1.78 -7.33
CA ILE A 44 -6.04 -1.77 -5.91
C ILE A 44 -6.30 -0.36 -5.36
N PRO A 45 -7.32 -0.17 -4.52
CA PRO A 45 -7.81 1.18 -4.20
C PRO A 45 -6.77 2.10 -3.52
N TRP A 46 -5.77 1.52 -2.86
CA TRP A 46 -4.68 2.25 -2.20
C TRP A 46 -3.39 2.33 -3.02
N ALA A 47 -3.29 1.64 -4.16
CA ALA A 47 -2.09 1.65 -4.98
C ALA A 47 -2.02 2.92 -5.84
N ARG A 48 -1.25 3.91 -5.36
CA ARG A 48 -1.08 5.19 -6.06
C ARG A 48 0.15 5.25 -6.95
N LEU A 49 1.03 4.24 -6.88
CA LEU A 49 2.34 4.21 -7.55
C LEU A 49 3.23 5.41 -7.16
N THR A 50 3.00 5.92 -5.95
CA THR A 50 3.75 7.02 -5.34
C THR A 50 3.76 6.82 -3.83
N PRO A 51 4.81 7.27 -3.12
CA PRO A 51 4.83 7.23 -1.66
C PRO A 51 3.66 7.99 -1.04
N HIS A 52 3.29 7.62 0.18
CA HIS A 52 2.26 8.31 0.93
C HIS A 52 2.68 9.79 1.13
N PRO A 53 1.78 10.77 0.87
CA PRO A 53 2.15 12.19 0.89
C PRO A 53 2.77 12.68 2.20
N TYR A 54 2.35 12.11 3.34
CA TYR A 54 2.94 12.43 4.64
C TYR A 54 4.36 11.87 4.83
N LEU A 55 4.67 10.71 4.25
CA LEU A 55 6.04 10.20 4.25
C LEU A 55 6.91 11.07 3.35
N GLN A 56 6.43 11.39 2.15
CA GLN A 56 7.16 12.25 1.21
C GLN A 56 7.46 13.62 1.83
N ASP A 57 6.46 14.30 2.41
CA ASP A 57 6.65 15.58 3.08
C ASP A 57 7.65 15.50 4.24
N TRP A 58 7.66 14.39 4.99
CA TRP A 58 8.64 14.19 6.05
C TRP A 58 10.06 13.97 5.49
N LEU A 59 10.22 13.18 4.44
CA LEU A 59 11.50 12.94 3.77
C LEU A 59 12.10 14.24 3.22
N ASP A 60 11.27 15.06 2.57
CA ASP A 60 11.67 16.34 1.98
C ASP A 60 12.16 17.33 3.05
N ARG A 61 11.54 17.32 4.24
CA ARG A 61 11.89 18.24 5.33
C ARG A 61 13.10 17.80 6.15
N ASN A 62 13.33 16.50 6.28
CA ASN A 62 14.31 15.96 7.24
C ASN A 62 15.54 15.37 6.56
N THR A 63 15.47 15.00 5.27
CA THR A 63 16.56 14.40 4.49
C THR A 63 17.37 13.38 5.29
N PRO A 64 16.72 12.32 5.81
CA PRO A 64 17.37 11.37 6.71
C PRO A 64 18.48 10.59 6.00
N GLN A 65 19.60 10.35 6.69
CA GLN A 65 20.65 9.48 6.17
C GLN A 65 20.39 8.03 6.60
N GLY A 66 19.94 7.20 5.66
CA GLY A 66 19.59 5.80 5.90
C GLY A 66 20.77 4.84 5.93
N SER A 67 21.95 5.24 5.45
CA SER A 67 23.11 4.35 5.35
C SER A 67 23.47 3.71 6.70
N GLY A 68 23.57 2.37 6.71
CA GLY A 68 23.83 1.58 7.91
C GLY A 68 22.64 1.47 8.86
N ARG A 69 21.42 1.85 8.44
CA ARG A 69 20.18 1.77 9.22
C ARG A 69 19.14 0.94 8.49
N SER A 70 18.26 0.32 9.25
CA SER A 70 17.11 -0.42 8.71
C SER A 70 15.82 0.36 8.88
N ALA A 71 14.86 0.13 7.98
CA ALA A 71 13.49 0.61 8.09
C ALA A 71 12.51 -0.55 7.87
N LEU A 72 11.26 -0.40 8.33
CA LEU A 72 10.19 -1.37 8.12
C LEU A 72 8.92 -0.65 7.72
N VAL A 73 8.33 -1.07 6.61
CA VAL A 73 7.01 -0.59 6.15
C VAL A 73 5.98 -1.69 6.41
N VAL A 74 5.20 -1.53 7.48
CA VAL A 74 4.13 -2.48 7.84
C VAL A 74 2.98 -2.32 6.86
N GLY A 75 2.58 -3.42 6.21
CA GLY A 75 1.54 -3.38 5.18
C GLY A 75 1.97 -2.61 3.93
N CYS A 76 3.19 -2.86 3.45
CA CYS A 76 3.83 -2.12 2.36
C CYS A 76 3.07 -2.12 1.02
N GLY A 77 2.10 -3.02 0.84
CA GLY A 77 1.31 -3.10 -0.38
C GLY A 77 2.19 -3.35 -1.60
N LEU A 78 2.16 -2.44 -2.58
CA LEU A 78 3.01 -2.53 -3.78
C LEU A 78 4.44 -2.01 -3.56
N GLY A 79 4.75 -1.44 -2.39
CA GLY A 79 6.12 -1.09 -2.00
C GLY A 79 6.53 0.37 -2.21
N ASP A 80 5.63 1.28 -2.61
CA ASP A 80 5.98 2.68 -2.92
C ASP A 80 6.73 3.40 -1.78
N ASP A 81 6.25 3.25 -0.53
CA ASP A 81 6.91 3.81 0.66
C ASP A 81 8.24 3.13 0.98
N ALA A 82 8.35 1.83 0.70
CA ALA A 82 9.57 1.06 0.91
C ALA A 82 10.67 1.52 -0.06
N GLU A 83 10.33 1.69 -1.33
CA GLU A 83 11.23 2.23 -2.36
C GLU A 83 11.69 3.66 -2.02
N ALA A 84 10.78 4.50 -1.51
CA ALA A 84 11.15 5.85 -1.06
C ALA A 84 12.19 5.85 0.07
N LEU A 85 12.04 4.94 1.04
CA LEU A 85 13.01 4.79 2.13
C LEU A 85 14.32 4.17 1.63
N ALA A 86 14.26 3.20 0.71
CA ALA A 86 15.45 2.62 0.09
C ALA A 86 16.27 3.67 -0.66
N HIS A 87 15.61 4.61 -1.36
CA HIS A 87 16.28 5.74 -2.01
C HIS A 87 17.00 6.68 -1.04
N GLN A 88 16.60 6.72 0.24
CA GLN A 88 17.31 7.47 1.30
C GLN A 88 18.46 6.67 1.92
N GLY A 89 18.73 5.46 1.40
CA GLY A 89 19.83 4.59 1.78
C GLY A 89 19.53 3.65 2.95
N PHE A 90 18.26 3.54 3.38
CA PHE A 90 17.88 2.55 4.39
C PHE A 90 17.91 1.14 3.81
N GLN A 91 18.25 0.17 4.65
CA GLN A 91 17.95 -1.24 4.40
C GLN A 91 16.48 -1.49 4.79
N VAL A 92 15.61 -1.51 3.80
CA VAL A 92 14.17 -1.74 3.98
C VAL A 92 13.84 -3.22 3.87
#